data_AF-A0A813E5C4-F1
#
_entry.id   AF-A0A813E5C4-F1
#
_cell.length_a   1.000
_cell.length_b   1.000
_cell.length_c   1.000
_cell.angle_alpha   90.00
_cell.angle_beta   90.00
_cell.angle_gamma   90.00
#
_symmetry.space_group_name_H-M   'P 1'
#
loop_
_entity.id
_entity.type
_entity.pdbx_description
1 polymer ?
#
loop_
_entity_poly.entity_id
_entity_poly.type
_entity_poly.pdbx_seq_one_letter_code
_entity_poly.pdbx_strand_id
1 'polypeptide(L)'
;MSIAGPVIFGDMFHNLADGFVLGAAFKSCDPSFAMKIALVTMAHEVPQELADFMILVHHAGMNWKLAALVNFLSGCSTLVGAVIAHGMDVSEEVEGITLAAGAGIYLYVAATELGPSVAHLPRLQRGSSLCKASLARLLAFALGATCIGLVLLDHKHCTPVYPSSAEGAGAAAETGGHNHR
;
A
#
# COMPACT_ATOMS: atom_id res chain seq x y z
N MET A 1 15.17 21.33 -11.52
CA MET A 1 15.34 19.86 -11.48
C MET A 1 14.00 19.26 -11.82
N SER A 2 13.93 18.22 -12.67
CA SER A 2 12.64 17.65 -13.09
C SER A 2 12.04 16.82 -11.95
N ILE A 3 10.87 17.21 -11.44
CA ILE A 3 10.15 16.50 -10.37
C ILE A 3 9.49 15.20 -10.86
N ALA A 4 9.39 15.00 -12.18
CA ALA A 4 8.73 13.83 -12.77
C ALA A 4 9.37 12.50 -12.38
N GLY A 5 10.71 12.43 -12.36
CA GLY A 5 11.42 11.20 -12.00
C GLY A 5 11.10 10.74 -10.58
N PRO A 6 11.30 11.59 -9.57
CA PRO A 6 10.89 11.30 -8.19
C PRO A 6 9.43 10.84 -8.08
N VAL A 7 8.47 11.51 -8.71
CA VAL A 7 7.06 11.07 -8.68
C VAL A 7 6.90 9.66 -9.23
N ILE A 8 7.37 9.39 -10.45
CA ILE A 8 7.20 8.09 -11.13
C ILE A 8 7.87 6.95 -10.35
N PHE A 9 9.09 7.16 -9.86
CA PHE A 9 9.80 6.10 -9.10
C PHE A 9 9.23 5.92 -7.71
N GLY A 10 8.84 7.00 -7.03
CA GLY A 10 8.19 6.92 -5.72
C GLY A 10 6.88 6.12 -5.79
N ASP A 11 6.05 6.44 -6.77
CA ASP A 11 4.81 5.75 -7.07
C ASP A 11 5.05 4.27 -7.40
N MET A 12 5.99 3.97 -8.29
CA MET A 12 6.34 2.59 -8.63
C MET A 12 6.73 1.75 -7.40
N PHE A 13 7.52 2.29 -6.46
CA PHE A 13 7.91 1.56 -5.25
C PHE A 13 6.76 1.42 -4.25
N HIS A 14 5.93 2.44 -4.08
CA HIS A 14 4.75 2.37 -3.22
C HIS A 14 3.79 1.30 -3.71
N ASN A 15 3.46 1.37 -5.00
CA ASN A 15 2.53 0.49 -5.67
C ASN A 15 3.04 -0.95 -5.66
N LEU A 16 4.36 -1.16 -5.76
CA LEU A 16 4.97 -2.49 -5.61
C LEU A 16 4.75 -3.07 -4.20
N ALA A 17 4.91 -2.26 -3.15
CA ALA A 17 4.67 -2.69 -1.76
C ALA A 17 3.18 -3.02 -1.53
N ASP A 18 2.28 -2.19 -2.06
CA ASP A 18 0.83 -2.45 -2.06
C ASP A 18 0.49 -3.76 -2.77
N GLY A 19 1.19 -4.03 -3.89
CA GLY A 19 1.14 -5.31 -4.58
C GLY A 19 1.55 -6.48 -3.68
N PHE A 20 2.63 -6.35 -2.90
CA PHE A 20 3.06 -7.42 -1.98
C PHE A 20 1.99 -7.76 -0.95
N VAL A 21 1.40 -6.73 -0.33
CA VAL A 21 0.30 -6.90 0.65
C VAL A 21 -0.91 -7.58 0.00
N LEU A 22 -1.28 -7.14 -1.20
CA LEU A 22 -2.41 -7.72 -1.95
C LEU A 22 -2.15 -9.19 -2.31
N GLY A 23 -0.97 -9.50 -2.85
CA GLY A 23 -0.58 -10.86 -3.23
C GLY A 23 -0.54 -11.80 -2.03
N ALA A 24 0.01 -11.35 -0.90
CA ALA A 24 0.03 -12.10 0.35
C ALA A 24 -1.39 -12.34 0.89
N ALA A 25 -2.28 -11.34 0.81
CA ALA A 25 -3.67 -11.47 1.23
C ALA A 25 -4.43 -12.51 0.39
N PHE A 26 -4.30 -12.47 -0.94
CA PHE A 26 -4.94 -13.46 -1.82
C PHE A 26 -4.32 -14.87 -1.71
N LYS A 27 -3.06 -14.98 -1.29
CA LYS A 27 -2.39 -16.25 -1.05
C LYS A 27 -2.79 -16.91 0.27
N SER A 28 -2.89 -16.12 1.33
CA SER A 28 -2.92 -16.63 2.72
C SER A 28 -4.25 -16.42 3.45
N CYS A 29 -5.10 -15.49 3.00
CA CYS A 29 -6.34 -15.14 3.69
C CYS A 29 -7.59 -15.67 2.98
N ASP A 30 -8.73 -15.66 3.69
CA ASP A 30 -10.03 -15.94 3.09
C ASP A 30 -10.37 -14.92 1.97
N PRO A 31 -11.05 -15.34 0.89
CA PRO A 31 -11.37 -14.47 -0.24
C PRO A 31 -12.11 -13.19 0.14
N SER A 32 -12.98 -13.24 1.16
CA SER A 32 -13.70 -12.06 1.63
C SER A 32 -12.78 -11.01 2.26
N PHE A 33 -11.73 -11.44 2.98
CA PHE A 33 -10.74 -10.55 3.57
C PHE A 33 -9.79 -10.02 2.50
N ALA A 34 -9.31 -10.87 1.59
CA ALA A 34 -8.49 -10.44 0.45
C ALA A 34 -9.19 -9.36 -0.40
N MET A 35 -10.50 -9.51 -0.63
CA MET A 35 -11.31 -8.49 -1.31
C MET A 35 -11.45 -7.18 -0.52
N LYS A 36 -11.50 -7.23 0.83
CA LYS A 36 -11.47 -6.01 1.66
C LYS A 36 -10.14 -5.27 1.49
N ILE A 37 -9.03 -5.99 1.53
CA ILE A 37 -7.69 -5.42 1.29
C ILE A 37 -7.64 -4.77 -0.09
N ALA A 38 -8.08 -5.47 -1.14
CA ALA A 38 -8.15 -4.92 -2.49
C ALA A 38 -8.96 -3.61 -2.56
N LEU A 39 -10.13 -3.56 -1.92
CA LEU A 39 -10.99 -2.38 -1.92
C LEU A 39 -10.35 -1.20 -1.20
N VAL A 40 -9.70 -1.44 -0.06
CA VAL A 40 -9.00 -0.39 0.70
C VAL A 40 -7.81 0.13 -0.09
N THR A 41 -7.00 -0.77 -0.66
CA THR A 41 -5.91 -0.41 -1.57
C THR A 41 -6.42 0.48 -2.69
N MET A 42 -7.45 0.05 -3.43
CA MET A 42 -8.04 0.89 -4.47
C MET A 42 -8.53 2.25 -3.97
N ALA A 43 -9.08 2.31 -2.74
CA ALA A 43 -9.60 3.54 -2.18
C ALA A 43 -8.51 4.57 -1.85
N HIS A 44 -7.29 4.14 -1.52
CA HIS A 44 -6.17 5.06 -1.29
C HIS A 44 -5.28 5.28 -2.51
N GLU A 45 -5.28 4.36 -3.47
CA GLU A 45 -4.56 4.50 -4.74
C GLU A 45 -5.20 5.53 -5.68
N VAL A 46 -6.54 5.58 -5.79
CA VAL A 46 -7.20 6.55 -6.68
C VAL A 46 -6.86 8.01 -6.32
N PRO A 47 -6.88 8.42 -5.04
CA PRO A 47 -6.39 9.74 -4.63
C PRO A 47 -4.89 9.96 -4.89
N GLN A 48 -4.04 8.95 -4.66
CA GLN A 48 -2.59 9.03 -4.89
C GLN A 48 -2.28 9.28 -6.36
N GLU A 49 -2.76 8.41 -7.24
CA GLU A 49 -2.57 8.48 -8.68
C GLU A 49 -3.08 9.82 -9.26
N LEU A 50 -4.21 10.32 -8.73
CA LEU A 50 -4.71 11.64 -9.12
C LEU A 50 -3.77 12.78 -8.68
N ALA A 51 -3.20 12.70 -7.48
CA ALA A 51 -2.25 13.69 -6.99
C ALA A 51 -0.97 13.69 -7.82
N ASP A 52 -0.43 12.52 -8.14
CA ASP A 52 0.78 12.37 -8.94
C ASP A 52 0.58 12.85 -10.38
N PHE A 53 -0.55 12.51 -10.98
CA PHE A 53 -0.95 13.05 -12.28
C PHE A 53 -0.96 14.59 -12.27
N MET A 54 -1.53 15.21 -11.23
CA MET A 54 -1.57 16.67 -11.11
C MET A 54 -0.16 17.26 -10.96
N ILE A 55 0.73 16.62 -10.20
CA ILE A 55 2.13 17.06 -10.07
C ILE A 55 2.85 16.94 -11.42
N LEU A 56 2.67 15.84 -12.14
CA LEU A 56 3.28 15.62 -13.46
C LEU A 56 2.83 16.68 -14.48
N VAL A 57 1.55 17.04 -14.50
CA VAL A 57 1.02 18.06 -15.41
C VAL A 57 1.44 19.46 -15.00
N HIS A 58 1.23 19.84 -13.74
CA HIS A 58 1.36 21.23 -13.31
C HIS A 58 2.77 21.63 -12.87
N HIS A 59 3.52 20.71 -12.27
CA HIS A 59 4.86 20.99 -11.74
C HIS A 59 5.96 20.47 -12.64
N ALA A 60 5.79 19.28 -13.25
CA ALA A 60 6.75 18.77 -14.22
C ALA A 60 6.54 19.28 -15.65
N GLY A 61 5.41 19.95 -15.93
CA GLY A 61 5.10 20.51 -17.26
C GLY A 61 4.84 19.43 -18.32
N MET A 62 4.46 18.22 -17.91
CA MET A 62 4.23 17.11 -18.81
C MET A 62 2.88 17.26 -19.53
N ASN A 63 2.83 16.91 -20.81
CA ASN A 63 1.55 16.82 -21.53
C ASN A 63 0.62 15.81 -20.85
N TRP A 64 -0.66 16.15 -20.68
CA TRP A 64 -1.62 15.36 -19.91
C TRP A 64 -1.74 13.89 -20.36
N LYS A 65 -1.64 13.61 -21.67
CA LYS A 65 -1.69 12.22 -22.16
C LYS A 65 -0.47 11.42 -21.71
N LEU A 66 0.70 12.06 -21.72
CA LEU A 66 1.93 11.43 -21.30
C LEU A 66 1.94 11.25 -19.78
N ALA A 67 1.49 12.27 -19.03
CA ALA A 67 1.33 12.19 -17.59
C ALA A 67 0.42 11.02 -17.18
N ALA A 68 -0.77 10.91 -17.80
CA ALA A 68 -1.68 9.81 -17.55
C ALA A 68 -1.06 8.44 -17.89
N LEU A 69 -0.32 8.35 -19.01
CA LEU A 69 0.31 7.09 -19.42
C LEU A 69 1.42 6.67 -18.45
N VAL A 70 2.33 7.58 -18.07
CA VAL A 70 3.46 7.21 -17.20
C VAL A 70 3.00 6.89 -15.78
N ASN A 71 1.98 7.59 -15.28
CA ASN A 71 1.33 7.34 -13.99
C ASN A 71 0.64 5.96 -13.98
N PHE A 72 -0.13 5.67 -15.04
CA PHE A 72 -0.72 4.33 -15.20
C PHE A 72 0.35 3.22 -15.27
N LEU A 73 1.47 3.48 -15.94
CA LEU A 73 2.57 2.51 -16.05
C LEU A 73 3.31 2.31 -14.71
N SER A 74 3.47 3.35 -13.88
CA SER A 74 3.98 3.18 -12.52
C SER A 74 2.99 2.43 -11.63
N GLY A 75 1.69 2.75 -11.73
CA GLY A 75 0.56 1.99 -11.14
C GLY A 75 0.57 0.49 -11.43
N CYS A 76 1.05 0.09 -12.61
CA CYS A 76 1.14 -1.33 -12.96
C CYS A 76 2.12 -2.13 -12.06
N SER A 77 2.99 -1.49 -11.28
CA SER A 77 3.88 -2.20 -10.37
C SER A 77 3.12 -2.89 -9.23
N THR A 78 1.90 -2.45 -8.88
CA THR A 78 1.01 -3.18 -7.96
C THR A 78 0.71 -4.59 -8.44
N LEU A 79 0.46 -4.75 -9.74
CA LEU A 79 0.23 -6.08 -10.33
C LEU A 79 1.48 -6.94 -10.27
N VAL A 80 2.65 -6.34 -10.51
CA VAL A 80 3.94 -7.03 -10.42
C VAL A 80 4.19 -7.52 -8.99
N GLY A 81 4.00 -6.66 -7.99
CA GLY A 81 4.14 -7.01 -6.58
C GLY A 81 3.17 -8.12 -6.17
N ALA A 82 1.92 -8.03 -6.59
CA ALA A 82 0.90 -9.05 -6.30
C ALA A 82 1.26 -10.42 -6.89
N VAL A 83 1.73 -10.47 -8.13
CA VAL A 83 2.19 -11.72 -8.76
C VAL A 83 3.40 -12.30 -8.02
N ILE A 84 4.36 -11.47 -7.62
CA ILE A 84 5.54 -11.91 -6.87
C ILE A 84 5.12 -12.50 -5.51
N ALA A 85 4.39 -11.75 -4.69
CA ALA A 85 4.01 -12.19 -3.34
C ALA A 85 3.00 -13.35 -3.33
N HIS A 86 2.19 -13.48 -4.39
CA HIS A 86 1.36 -14.66 -4.56
C HIS A 86 2.19 -15.90 -4.95
N GLY A 87 3.21 -15.73 -5.81
CA GLY A 87 4.04 -16.82 -6.33
C GLY A 87 5.17 -17.29 -5.40
N MET A 88 5.68 -16.43 -4.54
CA MET A 88 6.75 -16.73 -3.58
C MET A 88 6.59 -15.94 -2.29
N ASP A 89 7.26 -16.36 -1.22
CA ASP A 89 7.24 -15.63 0.05
C ASP A 89 8.16 -14.40 -0.04
N VAL A 90 7.57 -13.22 0.14
CA VAL A 90 8.30 -11.96 0.31
C VAL A 90 8.48 -11.72 1.80
N SER A 91 9.71 -11.47 2.25
CA SER A 91 9.96 -11.20 3.66
C SER A 91 9.45 -9.81 4.06
N GLU A 92 9.05 -9.66 5.33
CA GLU A 92 8.64 -8.37 5.90
C GLU A 92 9.75 -7.30 5.75
N GLU A 93 11.02 -7.71 5.73
CA GLU A 93 12.16 -6.80 5.47
C GLU A 93 12.13 -6.24 4.05
N VAL A 94 11.88 -7.08 3.04
CA VAL A 94 11.80 -6.64 1.63
C VAL A 94 10.60 -5.72 1.42
N GLU A 95 9.45 -6.08 1.99
CA GLU A 95 8.25 -5.24 1.98
C GLU A 95 8.53 -3.87 2.63
N GLY A 96 9.09 -3.88 3.85
CA GLY A 96 9.39 -2.67 4.61
C GLY A 96 10.41 -1.75 3.93
N ILE A 97 11.48 -2.31 3.34
CA ILE A 97 12.48 -1.53 2.59
C ILE A 97 11.85 -0.91 1.33
N THR A 98 11.00 -1.66 0.63
CA THR A 98 10.30 -1.19 -0.57
C THR A 98 9.39 -0.02 -0.24
N LEU A 99 8.58 -0.15 0.83
CA LEU A 99 7.70 0.91 1.31
C LEU A 99 8.51 2.13 1.78
N ALA A 100 9.61 1.93 2.50
CA ALA A 100 10.48 3.00 2.96
C ALA A 100 11.11 3.78 1.78
N ALA A 101 11.46 3.10 0.69
CA ALA A 101 11.97 3.73 -0.52
C ALA A 101 10.91 4.66 -1.15
N GLY A 102 9.68 4.16 -1.36
CA GLY A 102 8.57 4.96 -1.89
C GLY A 102 8.22 6.16 -0.99
N ALA A 103 8.06 5.90 0.32
CA ALA A 103 7.75 6.94 1.31
C ALA A 103 8.84 8.01 1.39
N GLY A 104 10.13 7.63 1.34
CA GLY A 104 11.25 8.56 1.33
C GLY A 104 11.23 9.49 0.11
N ILE A 105 10.90 8.96 -1.06
CA ILE A 105 10.80 9.75 -2.30
C ILE A 105 9.60 10.71 -2.24
N TYR A 106 8.44 10.26 -1.74
CA TYR A 106 7.29 11.15 -1.55
C TYR A 106 7.54 12.25 -0.53
N LEU A 107 8.26 11.95 0.56
CA LEU A 107 8.71 12.97 1.51
C LEU A 107 9.62 14.00 0.85
N TYR A 108 10.51 13.56 -0.05
CA TYR A 108 11.33 14.47 -0.86
C TYR A 108 10.46 15.35 -1.77
N VAL A 109 9.54 14.77 -2.55
CA VAL A 109 8.63 15.52 -3.44
C VAL A 109 7.80 16.54 -2.65
N ALA A 110 7.23 16.12 -1.52
CA ALA A 110 6.46 16.99 -0.64
C ALA A 110 7.32 18.16 -0.13
N ALA A 111 8.55 17.90 0.30
CA ALA A 111 9.45 18.95 0.79
C ALA A 111 9.87 19.93 -0.31
N THR A 112 10.12 19.46 -1.54
CA THR A 112 10.60 20.31 -2.64
C THR A 112 9.48 21.10 -3.32
N GLU A 113 8.27 20.57 -3.40
CA GLU A 113 7.14 21.23 -4.07
C GLU A 113 6.28 22.07 -3.12
N LEU A 114 6.04 21.59 -1.89
CA LEU A 114 5.24 22.33 -0.90
C LEU A 114 6.10 23.31 -0.09
N GLY A 115 7.39 23.04 0.09
CA GLY A 115 8.30 23.89 0.87
C GLY A 115 8.41 25.34 0.36
N PRO A 116 8.66 25.57 -0.94
CA PRO A 116 8.72 26.92 -1.52
C PRO A 116 7.38 27.65 -1.41
N SER A 117 6.26 26.95 -1.63
CA SER A 117 4.91 27.48 -1.51
C SER A 117 4.61 28.02 -0.11
N VAL A 118 5.16 27.38 0.93
CA VAL A 118 5.07 27.85 2.33
C VAL A 118 6.04 29.01 2.62
N ALA A 119 7.23 28.98 2.05
CA ALA A 119 8.29 29.98 2.29
C ALA A 119 7.96 31.36 1.69
N HIS A 120 7.29 31.41 0.53
CA HIS A 120 6.97 32.64 -0.20
C HIS A 120 5.65 33.32 0.22
N LEU A 121 4.92 32.79 1.21
CA LEU A 121 3.70 33.43 1.72
C LEU A 121 4.01 34.71 2.51
N PRO A 122 3.29 35.84 2.27
CA PRO A 122 3.44 37.09 3.02
C PRO A 122 3.34 36.85 4.53
N ARG A 123 4.22 37.48 5.32
CA ARG A 123 4.30 37.29 6.79
C ARG A 123 2.96 37.49 7.51
N LEU A 124 2.05 38.28 6.95
CA LEU A 124 0.71 38.57 7.50
C LEU A 124 -0.29 37.41 7.31
N GLN A 125 -0.15 36.57 6.28
CA GLN A 125 -0.99 35.37 6.09
C GLN A 125 -0.39 34.12 6.75
N ARG A 126 0.86 34.20 7.23
CA ARG A 126 1.64 33.06 7.75
C ARG A 126 1.15 32.51 9.10
N GLY A 127 0.46 33.33 9.90
CA GLY A 127 0.19 33.00 11.31
C GLY A 127 -0.98 32.06 11.55
N SER A 128 -2.17 32.34 10.98
CA SER A 128 -3.40 31.62 11.36
C SER A 128 -4.02 30.78 10.25
N SER A 129 -4.03 31.23 8.99
CA SER A 129 -4.60 30.46 7.87
C SER A 129 -3.71 29.30 7.42
N LEU A 130 -2.39 29.50 7.45
CA LEU A 130 -1.38 28.50 7.07
C LEU A 130 -1.30 27.36 8.10
N CYS A 131 -1.34 27.70 9.39
CA CYS A 131 -1.41 26.72 10.48
C CYS A 131 -2.73 25.94 10.42
N LYS A 132 -3.87 26.60 10.18
CA LYS A 132 -5.15 25.93 9.96
C LYS A 132 -5.13 25.00 8.74
N ALA A 133 -4.56 25.43 7.62
CA ALA A 133 -4.47 24.62 6.40
C ALA A 133 -3.52 23.41 6.59
N SER A 134 -2.39 23.61 7.27
CA SER A 134 -1.46 22.52 7.58
C SER A 134 -2.06 21.54 8.57
N LEU A 135 -2.75 22.03 9.60
CA LEU A 135 -3.47 21.19 10.55
C LEU A 135 -4.60 20.43 9.86
N ALA A 136 -5.37 21.07 8.98
CA ALA A 136 -6.41 20.41 8.20
C ALA A 136 -5.85 19.30 7.32
N ARG A 137 -4.69 19.52 6.67
CA ARG A 137 -3.98 18.50 5.89
C ARG A 137 -3.51 17.33 6.76
N LEU A 138 -2.91 17.60 7.92
CA LEU A 138 -2.48 16.56 8.86
C LEU A 138 -3.66 15.76 9.42
N LEU A 139 -4.78 16.42 9.73
CA LEU A 139 -6.01 15.76 10.19
C LEU A 139 -6.63 14.90 9.09
N ALA A 140 -6.66 15.38 7.85
CA ALA A 140 -7.13 14.60 6.70
C ALA A 140 -6.25 13.37 6.46
N PHE A 141 -4.92 13.52 6.52
CA PHE A 141 -3.98 12.41 6.45
C PHE A 141 -4.20 11.39 7.58
N ALA A 142 -4.29 11.87 8.82
CA ALA A 142 -4.50 11.01 9.98
C ALA A 142 -5.83 10.25 9.89
N LEU A 143 -6.89 10.91 9.42
CA LEU A 143 -8.19 10.26 9.17
C LEU A 143 -8.07 9.16 8.11
N GLY A 144 -7.42 9.45 6.97
CA GLY A 144 -7.20 8.48 5.90
C GLY A 144 -6.39 7.26 6.37
N ALA A 145 -5.24 7.51 7.01
CA ALA A 145 -4.39 6.46 7.58
C ALA A 145 -5.13 5.61 8.63
N THR A 146 -5.98 6.25 9.45
CA THR A 146 -6.83 5.52 10.40
C THR A 146 -7.84 4.64 9.67
N CYS A 147 -8.55 5.16 8.66
CA CYS A 147 -9.50 4.37 7.87
C CYS A 147 -8.86 3.14 7.21
N ILE A 148 -7.65 3.28 6.67
CA ILE A 148 -6.88 2.16 6.10
C ILE A 148 -6.53 1.15 7.21
N GLY A 149 -5.98 1.64 8.33
CA GLY A 149 -5.58 0.79 9.46
C GLY A 149 -6.73 0.07 10.16
N LEU A 150 -7.95 0.65 10.18
CA LEU A 150 -9.13 0.02 10.78
C LEU A 150 -9.48 -1.33 10.12
N VAL A 151 -9.18 -1.51 8.83
CA VAL A 151 -9.43 -2.78 8.14
C VAL A 151 -8.51 -3.90 8.63
N LEU A 152 -7.37 -3.55 9.22
CA LEU A 152 -6.44 -4.50 9.85
C LEU A 152 -6.85 -4.90 11.27
N LEU A 153 -7.88 -4.29 11.88
CA LEU A 153 -8.32 -4.64 13.24
C LEU A 153 -9.16 -5.92 13.30
N ASP A 154 -9.74 -6.35 12.18
CA ASP A 154 -10.55 -7.58 12.09
C ASP A 154 -9.72 -8.78 11.60
N HIS A 155 -8.39 -8.72 11.78
CA HIS A 155 -7.49 -9.78 11.34
C HIS A 155 -7.68 -11.02 12.23
N LYS A 156 -8.42 -12.00 11.71
CA LYS A 156 -8.11 -13.37 12.07
C LYS A 156 -6.78 -13.67 11.39
N HIS A 157 -5.77 -14.14 12.14
CA HIS A 157 -4.48 -14.50 11.57
C HIS A 157 -4.70 -15.43 10.38
N CYS A 158 -4.39 -14.92 9.18
CA CYS A 158 -4.51 -15.68 7.94
C CYS A 158 -3.55 -16.86 8.02
N THR A 159 -4.07 -18.07 8.16
CA THR A 159 -3.28 -19.30 8.17
C THR A 159 -3.26 -19.87 6.76
N PRO A 160 -2.10 -20.35 6.26
CA PRO A 160 -2.04 -21.00 4.96
C PRO A 160 -3.04 -22.17 4.91
N VAL A 161 -3.85 -22.23 3.85
CA VAL A 161 -4.77 -23.34 3.59
C VAL A 161 -3.93 -24.56 3.18
N TYR A 162 -3.44 -25.32 4.15
CA TYR A 162 -3.01 -26.69 3.89
C TYR A 162 -4.26 -27.55 3.71
N PRO A 163 -4.43 -28.30 2.60
CA PRO A 163 -5.45 -29.32 2.56
C PRO A 163 -5.16 -30.33 3.67
N SER A 164 -6.09 -30.51 4.60
CA SER A 164 -6.03 -31.53 5.63
C SER A 164 -6.22 -32.92 5.01
N SER A 165 -5.18 -33.42 4.34
CA SER A 165 -5.13 -34.80 3.86
C SER A 165 -4.67 -35.72 5.00
N ALA A 166 -5.50 -35.95 6.02
CA ALA A 166 -5.23 -36.99 7.03
C ALA A 166 -6.38 -37.42 7.97
N GLU A 167 -7.65 -37.02 7.79
CA GLU A 167 -8.75 -37.56 8.61
C GLU A 167 -9.70 -38.41 7.77
N GLY A 168 -9.25 -39.61 7.41
CA GLY A 168 -10.02 -40.49 6.54
C GLY A 168 -9.40 -41.87 6.30
N ALA A 169 -8.75 -42.48 7.29
CA ALA A 169 -8.40 -43.90 7.24
C ALA A 169 -8.09 -44.41 8.66
N GLY A 170 -8.91 -45.33 9.17
CA GLY A 170 -8.52 -46.17 10.32
C GLY A 170 -9.53 -46.30 11.47
N ALA A 171 -10.84 -46.40 11.20
CA ALA A 171 -11.80 -46.89 12.19
C ALA A 171 -12.41 -48.21 11.71
N ALA A 172 -11.65 -49.30 11.84
CA ALA A 172 -12.15 -50.67 11.93
C ALA A 172 -10.99 -51.65 12.21
N ALA A 173 -10.79 -52.01 13.48
CA ALA A 173 -10.41 -53.37 13.91
C ALA A 173 -10.31 -53.41 15.45
N GLU A 174 -11.37 -53.86 16.09
CA GLU A 174 -11.31 -54.47 17.41
C GLU A 174 -10.37 -55.69 17.38
N THR A 175 -9.56 -55.89 18.42
CA THR A 175 -9.37 -57.16 19.17
C THR A 175 -8.07 -57.13 19.97
N GLY A 176 -8.12 -57.62 21.23
CA GLY A 176 -6.95 -58.15 21.95
C GLY A 176 -6.52 -57.35 23.17
N GLY A 177 -6.95 -57.78 24.35
CA GLY A 177 -6.64 -57.16 25.64
C GLY A 177 -5.36 -57.63 26.33
N HIS A 178 -5.28 -57.24 27.61
CA HIS A 178 -4.42 -57.69 28.73
C HIS A 178 -3.35 -56.71 29.23
N ASN A 179 -3.75 -55.95 30.26
CA ASN A 179 -3.24 -55.93 31.64
C ASN A 179 -1.73 -56.08 31.95
N HIS A 180 -1.28 -55.11 32.76
CA HIS A 180 -0.34 -55.18 33.91
C HIS A 180 1.09 -55.71 33.70
N ARG A 181 2.07 -54.80 33.66
CA ARG A 181 3.01 -54.46 34.76
C ARG A 181 4.00 -53.40 34.32
#